data_AF-A0A183M5V9-F1
#
_entry.id   AF-A0A183M5V9-F1
#
_cell.length_a   1.000
_cell.length_b   1.000
_cell.length_c   1.000
_cell.angle_alpha   90.00
_cell.angle_beta   90.00
_cell.angle_gamma   90.00
#
_symmetry.space_group_name_H-M   'P 1'
#
loop_
_entity.id
_entity.type
_entity.pdbx_description
1 polymer ?
#
loop_
_entity_poly.entity_id
_entity_poly.type
_entity_poly.pdbx_seq_one_letter_code
_entity_poly.pdbx_strand_id
1 'polypeptide(L)'
;CDPVCTDNGLACHVDNPQKCCDSECSGGCSGPSPNECLSCKHVKLNELCLNHCPPSYYLLNNLYCITREECINRQEIVEGVNACGDINVYKVSDLKQVRGCVTAQSILISIRDCEDGDTSKFMDAFSDLEEIYTSLHVISSDSLQSLTFLRSLRIIHGLKRDGSVPNGPTKYVRNCSFVSILFCYNYLMNSLMMFVLFS
;
A
#
# COMPACT_ATOMS: atom_id res chain seq x y z
N CYS A 1 8.25 36.10 -28.41
CA CYS A 1 9.54 35.78 -27.80
C CYS A 1 10.61 36.22 -28.78
N ASP A 2 11.70 36.82 -28.33
CA ASP A 2 12.81 37.25 -29.19
C ASP A 2 13.40 36.06 -29.96
N PRO A 3 13.79 36.22 -31.23
CA PRO A 3 14.44 35.16 -31.99
C PRO A 3 15.70 34.64 -31.29
N VAL A 4 16.50 35.50 -30.65
CA VAL A 4 17.73 35.09 -29.95
C VAL A 4 17.42 34.10 -28.82
N CYS A 5 16.34 34.31 -28.07
CA CYS A 5 15.94 33.37 -27.02
C CYS A 5 15.46 32.05 -27.62
N THR A 6 14.68 32.13 -28.69
CA THR A 6 14.10 30.96 -29.36
C THR A 6 15.18 30.07 -29.99
N ASP A 7 16.17 30.68 -30.65
CA ASP A 7 17.30 29.99 -31.28
C ASP A 7 18.19 29.28 -30.26
N ASN A 8 18.26 29.80 -29.04
CA ASN A 8 18.97 29.17 -27.91
C ASN A 8 18.08 28.21 -27.09
N GLY A 9 16.83 27.99 -27.49
CA GLY A 9 15.88 27.12 -26.79
C GLY A 9 15.50 27.61 -25.39
N LEU A 10 15.51 28.93 -25.18
CA LEU A 10 15.17 29.60 -23.93
C LEU A 10 13.72 30.12 -23.95
N ALA A 11 13.09 30.14 -22.77
CA ALA A 11 11.81 30.83 -22.59
C ALA A 11 12.00 32.36 -22.56
N CYS A 12 10.90 33.10 -22.66
CA CYS A 12 10.91 34.57 -22.58
C CYS A 12 10.17 35.07 -21.34
N HIS A 13 10.57 36.25 -20.88
CA HIS A 13 9.90 36.96 -19.80
C HIS A 13 8.46 37.30 -20.18
N VAL A 14 7.54 37.16 -19.23
CA VAL A 14 6.08 37.31 -19.45
C VAL A 14 5.73 38.72 -19.96
N ASP A 15 6.24 39.76 -19.29
CA ASP A 15 5.94 41.15 -19.66
C ASP A 15 6.84 41.76 -20.73
N ASN A 16 8.00 41.15 -20.99
CA ASN A 16 8.97 41.69 -21.94
C ASN A 16 9.58 40.57 -22.79
N PRO A 17 8.97 40.27 -23.95
CA PRO A 17 9.41 39.18 -24.82
C PRO A 17 10.82 39.33 -25.40
N GLN A 18 11.50 40.47 -25.21
CA GLN A 18 12.90 40.69 -25.60
C GLN A 18 13.91 40.13 -24.58
N LYS A 19 13.47 39.81 -23.37
CA LYS A 19 14.34 39.26 -22.32
C LYS A 19 14.20 37.74 -22.25
N CYS A 20 15.33 37.06 -22.35
CA CYS A 20 15.38 35.60 -22.19
C CYS A 20 15.35 35.23 -20.71
N CYS A 21 14.73 34.09 -20.42
CA CYS A 21 14.77 33.44 -19.12
C CYS A 21 16.05 32.62 -18.95
N ASP A 22 16.28 32.14 -17.73
CA ASP A 22 17.30 31.13 -17.48
C ASP A 22 17.08 29.86 -18.31
N SER A 23 18.16 29.16 -18.63
CA SER A 23 18.16 27.88 -19.36
C SER A 23 17.39 26.75 -18.68
N GLU A 24 17.21 26.83 -17.36
CA GLU A 24 16.46 25.86 -16.57
C GLU A 24 14.97 26.20 -16.47
N CYS A 25 14.51 27.33 -17.03
CA CYS A 25 13.10 27.68 -17.09
C CYS A 25 12.39 27.02 -18.29
N SER A 26 11.13 26.65 -18.09
CA SER A 26 10.19 26.24 -19.14
C SER A 26 8.92 27.11 -19.09
N GLY A 27 8.36 27.43 -20.26
CA GLY A 27 7.11 28.19 -20.39
C GLY A 27 7.18 29.70 -20.14
N GLY A 28 8.10 30.19 -19.30
CA GLY A 28 8.33 31.62 -19.06
C GLY A 28 9.00 31.92 -17.72
N CYS A 29 9.20 33.21 -17.44
CA CYS A 29 9.78 33.68 -16.17
C CYS A 29 9.29 35.09 -15.80
N SER A 30 9.32 35.39 -14.50
CA SER A 30 9.13 36.73 -13.93
C SER A 30 10.44 37.51 -13.81
N GLY A 31 11.57 36.88 -14.08
CA GLY A 31 12.90 37.46 -14.00
C GLY A 31 13.96 36.51 -14.57
N PRO A 32 15.21 36.97 -14.75
CA PRO A 32 16.24 36.22 -15.44
C PRO A 32 16.86 35.08 -14.62
N SER A 33 16.59 35.01 -13.32
CA SER A 33 17.21 34.03 -12.42
C SER A 33 16.51 32.67 -12.48
N PRO A 34 17.22 31.54 -12.26
CA PRO A 34 16.63 30.19 -12.25
C PRO A 34 15.60 29.94 -11.14
N ASN A 35 15.43 30.87 -10.20
CA ASN A 35 14.38 30.83 -9.19
C ASN A 35 13.15 31.71 -9.51
N GLU A 36 13.15 32.37 -10.66
CA GLU A 36 12.07 33.24 -11.14
C GLU A 36 11.35 32.62 -12.35
N CYS A 37 11.51 31.31 -12.54
CA CYS A 37 10.83 30.55 -13.58
C CYS A 37 9.36 30.32 -13.23
N LEU A 38 8.48 30.37 -14.25
CA LEU A 38 7.09 29.93 -14.07
C LEU A 38 6.99 28.41 -13.92
N SER A 39 7.88 27.68 -14.61
CA SER A 39 8.01 26.23 -14.51
C SER A 39 9.46 25.84 -14.75
N CYS A 40 9.90 24.73 -14.14
CA CYS A 40 11.25 24.21 -14.37
C CYS A 40 11.28 23.30 -15.60
N LYS A 41 12.40 23.32 -16.32
CA LYS A 41 12.66 22.44 -17.46
C LYS A 41 13.02 21.03 -17.02
N HIS A 42 13.81 20.90 -15.96
CA HIS A 42 14.23 19.60 -15.42
C HIS A 42 13.70 19.40 -14.00
N VAL A 43 14.44 19.77 -12.97
CA VAL A 43 14.05 19.52 -11.57
C VAL A 43 13.92 20.80 -10.77
N LYS A 44 13.08 20.77 -9.73
CA LYS A 44 12.83 21.88 -8.80
C LYS A 44 13.30 21.52 -7.40
N LEU A 45 14.16 22.36 -6.82
CA LEU A 45 14.56 22.31 -5.42
C LEU A 45 14.14 23.61 -4.74
N ASN A 46 13.14 23.54 -3.86
CA ASN A 46 12.46 24.74 -3.34
C ASN A 46 11.96 25.60 -4.49
N GLU A 47 12.35 26.88 -4.59
CA GLU A 47 12.01 27.73 -5.74
C GLU A 47 13.05 27.70 -6.87
N LEU A 48 14.15 26.96 -6.73
CA LEU A 48 15.25 26.94 -7.68
C LEU A 48 15.08 25.82 -8.71
N CYS A 49 15.08 26.18 -10.00
CA CYS A 49 15.17 25.21 -11.08
C CYS A 49 16.64 24.79 -11.28
N LEU A 50 16.86 23.48 -11.36
CA LEU A 50 18.17 22.88 -11.55
C LEU A 50 18.10 21.85 -12.65
N ASN A 51 19.26 21.58 -13.25
CA ASN A 51 19.41 20.53 -14.26
C ASN A 51 19.26 19.12 -13.65
N HIS A 52 19.80 18.91 -12.45
CA HIS A 52 19.76 17.65 -11.70
C HIS A 52 19.75 17.91 -10.20
N CYS A 53 19.28 16.93 -9.42
CA CYS A 53 19.29 17.05 -7.96
C CYS A 53 20.73 17.01 -7.42
N PRO A 54 21.08 17.89 -6.47
CA PRO A 54 22.41 17.91 -5.87
C PRO A 54 22.62 16.67 -4.98
N PRO A 55 23.89 16.35 -4.65
CA PRO A 55 24.21 15.28 -3.71
C PRO A 55 23.47 15.48 -2.38
N SER A 56 22.93 14.40 -1.81
CA SER A 56 22.07 14.37 -0.60
C SER A 56 20.57 14.61 -0.82
N TYR A 57 20.13 14.84 -2.06
CA TYR A 57 18.71 14.94 -2.42
C TYR A 57 18.27 13.75 -3.29
N TYR A 58 16.99 13.44 -3.25
CA TYR A 58 16.34 12.35 -4.00
C TYR A 58 15.37 12.94 -5.03
N LEU A 59 15.27 12.28 -6.18
CA LEU A 59 14.36 12.68 -7.25
C LEU A 59 12.96 12.11 -7.00
N LEU A 60 11.98 13.00 -6.85
CA LEU A 60 10.57 12.68 -6.71
C LEU A 60 9.81 13.02 -8.00
N ASN A 61 9.05 12.05 -8.51
CA ASN A 61 8.21 12.18 -9.71
C ASN A 61 8.94 12.73 -10.94
N ASN A 62 10.25 12.50 -11.02
CA ASN A 62 11.13 13.05 -12.06
C ASN A 62 11.11 14.59 -12.19
N LEU A 63 10.65 15.32 -11.17
CA LEU A 63 10.47 16.77 -11.24
C LEU A 63 10.92 17.51 -9.98
N TYR A 64 10.96 16.88 -8.81
CA TYR A 64 11.29 17.55 -7.55
C TYR A 64 12.49 16.92 -6.86
N CYS A 65 13.34 17.75 -6.25
CA CYS A 65 14.42 17.29 -5.38
C CYS A 65 13.96 17.41 -3.94
N ILE A 66 13.93 16.29 -3.22
CA ILE A 66 13.50 16.23 -1.82
C ILE A 66 14.62 15.67 -0.93
N THR A 67 14.62 16.01 0.36
CA THR A 67 15.54 15.41 1.32
C THR A 67 15.11 14.01 1.73
N ARG A 68 15.99 13.29 2.44
CA ARG A 68 15.65 11.99 3.05
C ARG A 68 14.48 12.15 4.01
N GLU A 69 14.49 13.19 4.81
CA GLU A 69 13.46 13.48 5.81
C GLU A 69 12.14 13.78 5.12
N GLU A 70 12.12 14.58 4.06
CA GLU A 70 10.92 14.82 3.26
C GLU A 70 10.41 13.56 2.56
N CYS A 71 11.28 12.64 2.15
CA CYS A 71 10.86 11.36 1.59
C CYS A 71 10.19 10.47 2.65
N ILE A 72 10.71 10.45 3.87
CA ILE A 72 10.16 9.66 4.99
C ILE A 72 8.89 10.34 5.54
N ASN A 73 8.87 11.66 5.61
CA ASN A 73 7.79 12.48 6.17
C ASN A 73 6.71 12.83 5.13
N ARG A 74 6.97 12.63 3.83
CA ARG A 74 5.92 12.45 2.84
C ARG A 74 5.23 11.14 3.16
N GLN A 75 4.39 11.21 4.19
CA GLN A 75 3.14 10.50 4.21
C GLN A 75 2.42 10.87 2.91
N GLU A 76 2.67 10.11 1.84
CA GLU A 76 1.49 9.61 1.16
C GLU A 76 0.58 9.10 2.27
N ILE A 77 -0.66 9.58 2.29
CA ILE A 77 -1.69 9.03 3.13
C ILE A 77 -1.79 7.55 2.75
N VAL A 78 -1.01 6.71 3.41
CA VAL A 78 -1.19 5.27 3.54
C VAL A 78 -1.82 5.01 4.91
N GLU A 79 -2.63 5.94 5.40
CA GLU A 79 -3.72 5.55 6.29
C GLU A 79 -4.80 4.92 5.40
N GLY A 80 -4.73 3.60 5.25
CA GLY A 80 -5.91 2.80 4.99
C GLY A 80 -6.38 2.64 3.55
N VAL A 81 -5.57 2.90 2.51
CA VAL A 81 -5.99 2.55 1.13
C VAL A 81 -6.26 1.03 1.01
N ASN A 82 -5.49 0.22 1.75
CA ASN A 82 -5.57 -1.25 1.73
C ASN A 82 -5.70 -1.87 3.14
N ALA A 83 -5.99 -1.07 4.18
CA ALA A 83 -6.22 -1.58 5.53
C ALA A 83 -7.72 -1.72 5.77
N CYS A 84 -8.18 -2.95 5.73
CA CYS A 84 -9.57 -3.29 5.89
C CYS A 84 -9.86 -3.53 7.38
N GLY A 85 -11.02 -3.08 7.84
CA GLY A 85 -11.42 -3.26 9.24
C GLY A 85 -11.82 -4.70 9.52
N ASP A 86 -12.96 -4.87 10.18
CA ASP A 86 -13.57 -6.18 10.38
C ASP A 86 -14.28 -6.64 9.10
N ILE A 87 -13.87 -7.79 8.56
CA ILE A 87 -14.40 -8.39 7.34
C ILE A 87 -15.24 -9.61 7.70
N ASN A 88 -16.48 -9.67 7.21
CA ASN A 88 -17.35 -10.83 7.35
C ASN A 88 -17.78 -11.34 5.98
N VAL A 89 -17.50 -12.61 5.69
CA VAL A 89 -17.81 -13.29 4.43
C VAL A 89 -18.84 -14.39 4.71
N TYR A 90 -20.09 -14.17 4.29
CA TYR A 90 -21.16 -15.17 4.37
C TYR A 90 -21.51 -15.73 2.98
N LYS A 91 -21.25 -14.95 1.93
CA LYS A 91 -21.53 -15.27 0.52
C LYS A 91 -20.42 -14.81 -0.40
N VAL A 92 -20.38 -15.34 -1.62
CA VAL A 92 -19.40 -14.94 -2.66
C VAL A 92 -19.49 -13.44 -3.01
N SER A 93 -20.67 -12.83 -2.87
CA SER A 93 -20.85 -11.38 -3.07
C SER A 93 -20.05 -10.52 -2.10
N ASP A 94 -19.78 -11.04 -0.90
CA ASP A 94 -19.14 -10.31 0.20
C ASP A 94 -17.63 -10.16 -0.04
N LEU A 95 -17.05 -10.98 -0.94
CA LEU A 95 -15.64 -10.96 -1.33
C LEU A 95 -15.19 -9.63 -1.92
N LYS A 96 -16.11 -8.82 -2.43
CA LYS A 96 -15.81 -7.46 -2.92
C LYS A 96 -15.22 -6.57 -1.82
N GLN A 97 -15.52 -6.84 -0.55
CA GLN A 97 -15.00 -6.10 0.60
C GLN A 97 -13.52 -6.38 0.89
N VAL A 98 -12.97 -7.46 0.31
CA VAL A 98 -11.60 -7.93 0.59
C VAL A 98 -10.61 -7.56 -0.51
N ARG A 99 -11.11 -7.27 -1.71
CA ARG A 99 -10.26 -6.96 -2.87
C ARG A 99 -9.42 -5.73 -2.62
N GLY A 100 -8.11 -5.87 -2.79
CA GLY A 100 -7.13 -4.80 -2.53
C GLY A 100 -6.76 -4.64 -1.06
N CYS A 101 -7.36 -5.39 -0.13
CA CYS A 101 -6.94 -5.38 1.26
C CYS A 101 -5.57 -6.05 1.41
N VAL A 102 -4.60 -5.32 1.94
CA VAL A 102 -3.28 -5.84 2.34
C VAL A 102 -3.28 -6.22 3.82
N THR A 103 -4.03 -5.47 4.65
CA THR A 103 -4.19 -5.80 6.07
C THR A 103 -5.65 -5.85 6.47
N ALA A 104 -5.99 -6.65 7.49
CA ALA A 104 -7.33 -6.73 8.05
C ALA A 104 -7.33 -6.67 9.59
N GLN A 105 -8.35 -6.09 10.21
CA GLN A 105 -8.50 -6.10 11.67
C GLN A 105 -8.91 -7.50 12.15
N SER A 106 -10.08 -7.99 11.76
CA SER A 106 -10.59 -9.34 12.02
C SER A 106 -11.23 -9.90 10.75
N ILE A 107 -11.17 -11.21 10.53
CA ILE A 107 -11.87 -11.86 9.40
C ILE A 107 -12.74 -13.01 9.92
N LEU A 108 -14.01 -13.04 9.54
CA LEU A 108 -14.93 -14.15 9.76
C LEU A 108 -15.43 -14.69 8.41
N ILE A 109 -15.25 -15.98 8.17
CA ILE A 109 -15.77 -16.69 7.00
C ILE A 109 -16.78 -17.73 7.47
N SER A 110 -18.03 -17.61 7.01
CA SER A 110 -19.10 -18.55 7.29
C SER A 110 -20.01 -18.78 6.08
N ILE A 111 -19.57 -19.67 5.20
CA ILE A 111 -20.23 -19.93 3.91
C ILE A 111 -20.93 -21.27 3.97
N ARG A 112 -22.27 -21.24 3.95
CA ARG A 112 -23.10 -22.45 3.97
C ARG A 112 -23.49 -22.94 2.57
N ASP A 113 -23.18 -22.16 1.54
CA ASP A 113 -23.57 -22.45 0.17
C ASP A 113 -22.63 -23.50 -0.45
N CYS A 114 -23.22 -24.52 -1.06
CA CYS A 114 -22.58 -25.66 -1.72
C CYS A 114 -22.51 -25.49 -3.24
N GLU A 115 -22.46 -24.24 -3.75
CA GLU A 115 -22.17 -24.03 -5.17
C GLU A 115 -20.69 -24.34 -5.42
N ASP A 116 -20.44 -25.36 -6.25
CA ASP A 116 -19.15 -25.95 -6.53
C ASP A 116 -18.06 -24.89 -6.81
N GLY A 117 -17.05 -24.85 -5.93
CA GLY A 117 -15.67 -24.65 -6.36
C GLY A 117 -15.27 -23.27 -6.87
N ASP A 118 -15.89 -22.18 -6.42
CA ASP A 118 -15.39 -20.82 -6.67
C ASP A 118 -14.16 -20.47 -5.82
N THR A 119 -13.29 -21.44 -5.51
CA THR A 119 -11.99 -21.21 -4.83
C THR A 119 -11.17 -20.18 -5.59
N SER A 120 -11.34 -20.08 -6.91
CA SER A 120 -10.75 -19.03 -7.76
C SER A 120 -11.17 -17.61 -7.35
N LYS A 121 -12.44 -17.39 -6.99
CA LYS A 121 -12.94 -16.09 -6.51
C LYS A 121 -12.38 -15.73 -5.14
N PHE A 122 -12.19 -16.71 -4.28
CA PHE A 122 -11.49 -16.52 -3.01
C PHE A 122 -10.00 -16.23 -3.21
N MET A 123 -9.34 -16.98 -4.09
CA MET A 123 -7.93 -16.77 -4.44
C MET A 123 -7.69 -15.37 -5.01
N ASP A 124 -8.61 -14.89 -5.85
CA ASP A 124 -8.60 -13.53 -6.38
C ASP A 124 -8.82 -12.49 -5.27
N ALA A 125 -9.89 -12.64 -4.48
CA ALA A 125 -10.28 -11.65 -3.48
C ALA A 125 -9.27 -11.49 -2.34
N PHE A 126 -8.62 -12.56 -1.91
CA PHE A 126 -7.63 -12.56 -0.83
C PHE A 126 -6.17 -12.50 -1.33
N SER A 127 -5.96 -12.28 -2.63
CA SER A 127 -4.64 -12.38 -3.27
C SER A 127 -3.60 -11.42 -2.70
N ASP A 128 -4.02 -10.24 -2.24
CA ASP A 128 -3.15 -9.17 -1.72
C ASP A 128 -3.04 -9.16 -0.19
N LEU A 129 -3.86 -9.95 0.51
CA LEU A 129 -3.94 -9.91 1.97
C LEU A 129 -2.70 -10.56 2.59
N GLU A 130 -1.90 -9.76 3.29
CA GLU A 130 -0.65 -10.19 3.92
C GLU A 130 -0.75 -10.35 5.44
N GLU A 131 -1.55 -9.53 6.13
CA GLU A 131 -1.58 -9.51 7.59
C GLU A 131 -2.99 -9.37 8.20
N ILE A 132 -3.22 -10.05 9.32
CA ILE A 132 -4.44 -9.91 10.14
C ILE A 132 -4.05 -9.52 11.56
N TYR A 133 -4.61 -8.44 12.11
CA TYR A 133 -4.19 -7.93 13.41
C TYR A 133 -4.76 -8.70 14.60
N THR A 134 -6.03 -9.11 14.54
CA THR A 134 -6.71 -9.73 15.69
C THR A 134 -6.94 -11.22 15.48
N SER A 135 -7.89 -11.63 14.63
CA SER A 135 -8.24 -13.05 14.47
C SER A 135 -8.82 -13.37 13.10
N LEU A 136 -8.64 -14.63 12.71
CA LEU A 136 -9.29 -15.28 11.57
C LEU A 136 -10.19 -16.39 12.11
N HIS A 137 -11.47 -16.34 11.80
CA HIS A 137 -12.46 -17.34 12.13
C HIS A 137 -13.04 -17.92 10.85
N VAL A 138 -12.97 -19.24 10.70
CA VAL A 138 -13.63 -19.97 9.61
C VAL A 138 -14.57 -20.97 10.26
N ILE A 139 -15.87 -20.75 10.12
CA ILE A 139 -16.92 -21.52 10.80
C ILE A 139 -17.97 -21.98 9.78
N SER A 140 -18.59 -23.14 9.99
CA SER A 140 -19.72 -23.62 9.18
C SER A 140 -19.49 -23.43 7.67
N SER A 141 -18.30 -23.87 7.20
CA SER A 141 -17.80 -23.65 5.85
C SER A 141 -17.31 -24.96 5.23
N ASP A 142 -18.19 -25.97 5.24
CA ASP A 142 -17.87 -27.35 4.86
C ASP A 142 -17.48 -27.46 3.37
N SER A 143 -17.88 -26.49 2.56
CA SER A 143 -17.50 -26.33 1.15
C SER A 143 -16.02 -25.91 0.97
N LEU A 144 -15.36 -25.32 1.98
CA LEU A 144 -13.97 -24.90 1.90
C LEU A 144 -13.03 -26.04 2.26
N GLN A 145 -12.60 -26.78 1.24
CA GLN A 145 -11.64 -27.88 1.40
C GLN A 145 -10.21 -27.42 1.75
N SER A 146 -9.90 -26.11 1.65
CA SER A 146 -8.59 -25.58 2.00
C SER A 146 -8.57 -24.06 2.17
N LEU A 147 -7.60 -23.57 2.96
CA LEU A 147 -7.30 -22.13 3.10
C LEU A 147 -6.21 -21.65 2.13
N THR A 148 -5.92 -22.41 1.07
CA THR A 148 -4.92 -22.07 0.04
C THR A 148 -5.18 -20.75 -0.67
N PHE A 149 -6.39 -20.20 -0.58
CA PHE A 149 -6.69 -18.87 -1.10
C PHE A 149 -5.98 -17.74 -0.33
N LEU A 150 -5.60 -17.97 0.94
CA LEU A 150 -4.79 -17.06 1.76
C LEU A 150 -3.29 -17.20 1.44
N ARG A 151 -2.94 -17.28 0.15
CA ARG A 151 -1.58 -17.61 -0.29
C ARG A 151 -0.53 -16.58 0.13
N SER A 152 -0.94 -15.32 0.24
CA SER A 152 -0.08 -14.18 0.57
C SER A 152 -0.12 -13.86 2.05
N LEU A 153 -0.98 -14.52 2.85
CA LEU A 153 -1.11 -14.25 4.26
C LEU A 153 0.12 -14.77 5.00
N ARG A 154 0.84 -13.86 5.64
CA ARG A 154 2.12 -14.12 6.33
C ARG A 154 1.94 -14.22 7.83
N ILE A 155 1.11 -13.34 8.41
CA ILE A 155 1.05 -13.16 9.86
C ILE A 155 -0.39 -12.92 10.32
N ILE A 156 -0.77 -13.56 11.44
CA ILE A 156 -1.94 -13.21 12.23
C ILE A 156 -1.43 -12.79 13.61
N HIS A 157 -1.52 -11.51 13.94
CA HIS A 157 -0.84 -10.95 15.12
C HIS A 157 -1.49 -11.37 16.44
N GLY A 158 -2.79 -11.65 16.46
CA GLY A 158 -3.47 -12.07 17.69
C GLY A 158 -3.68 -10.94 18.69
N LEU A 159 -3.60 -9.67 18.27
CA LEU A 159 -3.72 -8.51 19.15
C LEU A 159 -5.14 -8.35 19.67
N LYS A 160 -5.27 -7.69 20.80
CA LYS A 160 -6.56 -7.14 21.23
C LYS A 160 -6.93 -5.95 20.33
N ARG A 161 -8.22 -5.59 20.29
CA ARG A 161 -8.71 -4.46 19.49
C ARG A 161 -8.12 -3.10 19.88
N ASP A 162 -7.57 -2.98 21.08
CA ASP A 162 -6.83 -1.80 21.56
C ASP A 162 -5.36 -1.79 21.09
N GLY A 163 -4.95 -2.75 20.25
CA GLY A 163 -3.58 -2.92 19.79
C GLY A 163 -2.64 -3.56 20.82
N SER A 164 -3.13 -3.87 22.03
CA SER A 164 -2.30 -4.49 23.06
C SER A 164 -2.03 -5.96 22.74
N VAL A 165 -0.78 -6.36 22.97
CA VAL A 165 -0.36 -7.76 22.88
C VAL A 165 -1.04 -8.51 24.02
N PRO A 166 -1.82 -9.58 23.76
CA PRO A 166 -2.36 -10.39 24.84
C PRO A 166 -1.20 -10.95 25.67
N ASN A 167 -1.41 -11.06 26.98
CA ASN A 167 -0.44 -11.69 27.89
C ASN A 167 -0.35 -13.20 27.58
N GLY A 168 0.41 -13.55 26.55
CA GLY A 168 0.53 -14.89 25.99
C GLY A 168 1.42 -14.90 24.74
N PRO A 169 1.86 -16.08 24.27
CA PRO A 169 2.74 -16.16 23.11
C PRO A 169 2.06 -15.71 21.80
N THR A 170 2.72 -14.85 21.03
CA THR A 170 2.32 -14.44 19.68
C THR A 170 2.31 -15.64 18.73
N LYS A 171 1.23 -15.84 17.98
CA LYS A 171 1.04 -17.02 17.11
C LYS A 171 1.35 -16.67 15.66
N TYR A 172 2.45 -17.19 15.11
CA TYR A 172 2.80 -16.99 13.70
C TYR A 172 2.14 -18.05 12.80
N VAL A 173 1.58 -17.63 11.67
CA VAL A 173 1.12 -18.56 10.62
C VAL A 173 2.32 -18.98 9.81
N ARG A 174 2.67 -20.27 9.83
CA ARG A 174 3.65 -20.84 8.88
C ARG A 174 2.93 -21.79 7.94
N ASN A 175 2.78 -21.34 6.69
CA ASN A 175 2.44 -22.12 5.49
C ASN A 175 1.68 -23.44 5.75
N CYS A 176 0.35 -23.34 5.90
CA CYS A 176 -0.50 -24.49 6.20
C CYS A 176 -1.07 -25.11 4.92
N SER A 177 -0.39 -26.11 4.34
CA SER A 177 -1.06 -27.08 3.47
C SER A 177 -1.97 -27.98 4.31
N PHE A 178 -3.08 -28.45 3.76
CA PHE A 178 -4.21 -29.07 4.48
C PHE A 178 -3.86 -30.28 5.38
N VAL A 179 -2.70 -30.93 5.17
CA VAL A 179 -2.17 -31.99 6.05
C VAL A 179 -1.70 -31.44 7.42
N SER A 180 -1.45 -30.13 7.52
CA SER A 180 -0.83 -29.48 8.68
C SER A 180 -1.80 -28.77 9.62
N ILE A 181 -3.10 -28.69 9.31
CA ILE A 181 -4.05 -27.99 10.21
C ILE A 181 -4.18 -28.75 11.54
N LEU A 182 -4.10 -30.08 11.53
CA LEU A 182 -4.03 -30.88 12.75
C LEU A 182 -2.68 -30.73 13.50
N PHE A 183 -1.60 -30.39 12.79
CA PHE A 183 -0.25 -30.30 13.35
C PHE A 183 0.17 -28.89 13.79
N CYS A 184 -0.45 -27.82 13.27
CA CYS A 184 -0.34 -26.49 13.89
C CYS A 184 -0.90 -26.48 15.31
N TYR A 185 -1.84 -27.38 15.59
CA TYR A 185 -2.47 -27.54 16.90
C TYR A 185 -1.51 -28.14 17.94
N ASN A 186 -0.58 -29.02 17.55
CA ASN A 186 0.14 -29.90 18.50
C ASN A 186 1.42 -29.32 19.12
N TYR A 187 1.93 -28.18 18.64
CA TYR A 187 3.04 -27.46 19.30
C TYR A 187 2.58 -26.22 20.09
N LEU A 188 1.27 -26.02 20.21
CA LEU A 188 0.64 -24.90 20.94
C LEU A 188 -0.06 -25.38 22.23
N MET A 189 0.49 -26.38 22.93
CA MET A 189 0.01 -26.78 24.25
C MET A 189 0.76 -26.01 25.33
N ASN A 190 0.25 -24.82 25.67
CA ASN A 190 -0.16 -24.53 27.05
C ASN A 190 -0.91 -23.19 27.12
N SER A 191 -2.15 -23.30 27.61
CA SER A 191 -3.05 -22.24 28.05
C SER A 191 -3.90 -21.50 26.99
N LEU A 192 -5.17 -21.90 27.01
CA LEU A 192 -6.42 -21.22 26.63
C LEU A 192 -6.81 -21.11 25.14
N MET A 193 -7.67 -22.06 24.75
CA MET A 193 -8.86 -21.95 23.90
C MET A 193 -8.77 -21.08 22.63
N MET A 194 -8.49 -21.74 21.50
CA MET A 194 -8.88 -21.28 20.17
C MET A 194 -9.82 -22.35 19.59
N PHE A 195 -11.13 -22.07 19.63
CA PHE A 195 -12.15 -22.93 19.06
C PHE A 195 -12.14 -22.78 17.53
N VAL A 196 -11.54 -23.74 16.84
CA VAL A 196 -12.04 -24.17 15.53
C VAL A 196 -13.02 -25.29 15.85
N LEU A 197 -14.30 -24.94 16.07
CA LEU A 197 -15.36 -25.93 16.23
C LEU A 197 -15.69 -26.47 14.84
N PHE A 198 -15.18 -27.66 14.53
CA PHE A 198 -15.86 -28.55 13.58
C PHE A 198 -16.99 -29.22 14.37
N SER A 199 -18.23 -28.81 14.10
CA SER A 199 -19.44 -29.55 14.43
C SER A 199 -20.13 -29.90 13.12
#